data_AF-A0A975FQ68-F1
#
_entry.id   AF-A0A975FQ68-F1
#
_cell.length_a   1.000
_cell.length_b   1.000
_cell.length_c   1.000
_cell.angle_alpha   90.00
_cell.angle_beta   90.00
_cell.angle_gamma   90.00
#
_symmetry.space_group_name_H-M   'P 1'
#
loop_
_entity.id
_entity.type
_entity.pdbx_description
1 polymer ?
#
loop_
_entity_poly.entity_id
_entity_poly.type
_entity_poly.pdbx_seq_one_letter_code
_entity_poly.pdbx_strand_id
1 'polypeptide(L)'
;MQYSSFRQRWATGLMLSDETGDEPRDGAGDGPGFEPGADRLWTSDSTDTKFGEFAQTDVSGHLAAYSSAVKTLAAIAQINPNILTGDLINVSAEGLASLNDSTQRRLNEYELLFGEAWEAVFRLAAQAAGQPLEGPSAAVRWRDTEARSLAATVDALGKLRQTLDVPVEALWERVPGVTNDDVDRWRAMRDADPLHALTAAVTNGAPVLATAPDSTAPGA
;
A
#
# COMPACT_ATOMS: atom_id res chain seq x y z
N MET A 1 24.10 9.33 12.43
CA MET A 1 24.35 10.77 12.71
C MET A 1 24.89 10.90 14.13
N GLN A 2 26.15 10.55 14.34
CA GLN A 2 26.74 10.42 15.67
C GLN A 2 28.01 11.25 15.74
N TYR A 3 27.92 12.54 15.42
CA TYR A 3 28.90 13.58 15.77
C TYR A 3 28.18 14.91 15.49
N SER A 4 27.37 15.38 16.44
CA SER A 4 27.14 16.81 16.53
C SER A 4 28.45 17.38 17.04
N SER A 5 29.31 17.85 16.13
CA SER A 5 30.56 18.50 16.52
C SER A 5 30.22 19.66 17.46
N PHE A 6 30.93 19.77 18.58
CA PHE A 6 30.81 20.92 19.46
C PHE A 6 30.91 22.20 18.63
N ARG A 7 30.02 23.16 18.92
CA ARG A 7 29.98 24.43 18.18
C ARG A 7 31.35 25.09 18.29
N GLN A 8 31.98 25.32 17.16
CA GLN A 8 33.20 26.11 17.14
C GLN A 8 32.82 27.57 17.42
N ARG A 9 33.49 28.17 18.39
CA ARG A 9 33.25 29.54 18.84
C ARG A 9 34.51 30.35 18.59
N TRP A 10 34.35 31.64 18.34
CA TRP A 10 35.45 32.55 18.06
C TRP A 10 35.32 33.80 18.94
N ALA A 11 36.46 34.42 19.21
CA ALA A 11 36.56 35.67 19.94
C ALA A 11 37.57 36.58 19.25
N THR A 12 37.24 37.87 19.12
CA THR A 12 38.16 38.89 18.59
C THR A 12 38.35 39.99 19.64
N GLY A 13 39.55 40.55 19.75
CA GLY A 13 39.85 41.66 20.67
C GLY A 13 40.22 41.23 22.10
N LEU A 14 40.47 39.94 22.32
CA LEU A 14 40.94 39.44 23.62
C LEU A 14 42.39 39.87 23.87
N MET A 15 42.60 40.62 24.95
CA MET A 15 43.92 40.81 25.54
C MET A 15 44.21 39.60 26.44
N LEU A 16 45.25 38.85 26.11
CA LEU A 16 45.74 37.76 26.94
C LEU A 16 46.75 38.34 27.92
N SER A 17 46.31 38.60 29.15
CA SER A 17 47.20 39.01 30.23
C SER A 17 48.02 37.82 30.67
N ASP A 18 49.34 37.96 30.78
CA ASP A 18 50.11 37.01 31.58
C ASP A 18 49.84 37.27 33.08
N GLU A 19 50.12 36.29 33.92
CA GLU A 19 49.99 36.42 35.38
C GLU A 19 51.05 37.38 35.98
N THR A 20 51.87 38.04 35.16
CA THR A 20 53.01 38.89 35.56
C THR A 20 52.98 40.25 34.85
N GLY A 21 51.81 40.84 34.66
CA GLY A 21 51.62 42.29 34.59
C GLY A 21 52.48 43.11 33.61
N ASP A 22 53.08 42.55 32.55
CA ASP A 22 53.74 43.35 31.53
C ASP A 22 53.70 42.71 30.12
N GLU A 23 53.24 43.54 29.18
CA GLU A 23 53.13 43.40 27.73
C GLU A 23 52.12 42.38 27.14
N PRO A 24 51.19 42.83 26.26
CA PRO A 24 50.32 41.93 25.52
C PRO A 24 51.14 41.15 24.47
N ARG A 25 51.12 39.81 24.54
CA ARG A 25 51.71 38.97 23.49
C ARG A 25 50.78 38.89 22.27
N ASP A 26 51.30 39.32 21.13
CA ASP A 26 50.74 38.99 19.82
C ASP A 26 51.07 37.54 19.48
N GLY A 27 50.11 36.64 19.70
CA GLY A 27 50.16 35.27 19.19
C GLY A 27 50.15 34.20 20.27
N ALA A 28 49.47 33.09 19.94
CA ALA A 28 49.26 31.90 20.73
C ALA A 28 50.52 31.48 21.53
N GLY A 29 50.60 31.91 22.78
CA GLY A 29 51.64 31.53 23.73
C GLY A 29 51.06 30.62 24.79
N ASP A 30 51.84 29.62 25.20
CA ASP A 30 51.51 28.58 26.17
C ASP A 30 51.39 29.10 27.63
N GLY A 31 50.64 30.19 27.86
CA GLY A 31 50.15 30.62 29.18
C GLY A 31 48.73 30.11 29.43
N PRO A 32 48.07 30.41 30.58
CA PRO A 32 46.66 30.11 30.81
C PRO A 32 45.76 31.01 29.95
N GLY A 33 45.98 30.97 28.64
CA GLY A 33 45.33 31.75 27.63
C GLY A 33 44.12 30.99 27.13
N PHE A 34 42.95 31.42 27.59
CA PHE A 34 41.64 31.10 27.02
C PHE A 34 41.45 29.63 26.60
N GLU A 35 41.15 28.77 27.57
CA GLU A 35 40.76 27.39 27.31
C GLU A 35 39.24 27.30 27.06
N PRO A 36 38.80 27.07 25.81
CA PRO A 36 37.39 26.90 25.50
C PRO A 36 36.87 25.56 26.03
N GLY A 37 35.81 25.57 26.83
CA GLY A 37 35.14 24.37 27.34
C GLY A 37 33.62 24.53 27.35
N ALA A 38 32.87 23.43 27.20
CA ALA A 38 31.41 23.45 27.24
C ALA A 38 30.86 23.93 28.60
N ASP A 39 31.61 23.69 29.68
CA ASP A 39 31.26 24.08 31.05
C ASP A 39 31.89 25.41 31.49
N ARG A 40 32.42 26.22 30.56
CA ARG A 40 33.18 27.45 30.88
C ARG A 40 32.56 28.68 30.23
N LEU A 41 32.44 29.75 31.02
CA LEU A 41 31.95 31.05 30.58
C LEU A 41 33.11 31.93 30.10
N TRP A 42 32.91 32.63 28.98
CA TRP A 42 33.88 33.56 28.43
C TRP A 42 33.59 34.98 28.89
N THR A 43 34.59 35.64 29.47
CA THR A 43 34.50 37.01 29.97
C THR A 43 35.68 37.82 29.44
N SER A 44 35.51 39.12 29.24
CA SER A 44 36.58 40.02 28.83
C SER A 44 36.34 41.41 29.41
N ASP A 45 37.43 42.07 29.82
CA ASP A 45 37.42 43.42 30.40
C ASP A 45 37.43 44.53 29.34
N SER A 46 37.58 44.18 28.06
CA SER A 46 37.60 45.13 26.94
C SER A 46 36.22 45.29 26.32
N THR A 47 35.81 46.54 26.08
CA THR A 47 34.54 46.89 25.42
C THR A 47 34.53 46.56 23.92
N ASP A 48 35.70 46.31 23.32
CA ASP A 48 35.83 45.96 21.90
C ASP A 48 35.79 44.44 21.64
N THR A 49 35.74 43.62 22.70
CA THR A 49 35.71 42.17 22.57
C THR A 49 34.39 41.69 22.01
N LYS A 50 34.44 40.90 20.94
CA LYS A 50 33.27 40.25 20.34
C LYS A 50 33.42 38.75 20.44
N PHE A 51 32.36 38.11 20.93
CA PHE A 51 32.23 36.66 20.95
C PHE A 51 31.19 36.24 19.92
N GLY A 52 31.47 35.15 19.22
CA GLY A 52 30.54 34.57 18.26
C GLY A 52 30.65 33.05 18.22
N GLU A 53 29.64 32.44 17.60
CA GLU A 53 29.68 31.04 17.21
C GLU A 53 29.65 30.93 15.68
N PHE A 54 30.30 29.91 15.14
CA PHE A 54 30.09 29.57 13.74
C PHE A 54 28.68 28.98 13.56
N ALA A 55 28.04 29.34 12.46
CA ALA A 55 26.74 28.78 12.12
C ALA A 55 26.82 27.25 12.03
N GLN A 56 25.77 26.58 12.52
CA GLN A 56 25.68 25.13 12.43
C GLN A 56 25.67 24.69 10.97
N THR A 57 26.40 23.61 10.67
CA THR A 57 26.30 22.96 9.35
C THR A 57 24.86 22.46 9.16
N ASP A 58 24.18 23.02 8.16
CA ASP A 58 22.84 22.56 7.81
C ASP A 58 22.90 21.18 7.14
N VAL A 59 22.32 20.19 7.80
CA VAL A 59 22.24 18.81 7.31
C VAL A 59 20.95 18.54 6.53
N SER A 60 20.06 19.53 6.40
CA SER A 60 18.78 19.39 5.70
C SER A 60 18.98 18.94 4.24
N GLY A 61 20.04 19.42 3.58
CA GLY A 61 20.40 19.03 2.22
C GLY A 61 20.70 17.54 2.07
N HIS A 62 21.27 16.89 3.09
CA HIS A 62 21.51 15.44 3.07
C HIS A 62 20.21 14.65 3.18
N LEU A 63 19.28 15.11 4.01
CA LEU A 63 17.96 14.48 4.13
C LEU A 63 17.15 14.62 2.82
N ALA A 64 17.22 15.80 2.19
CA ALA A 64 16.61 16.04 0.88
C ALA A 64 17.21 15.14 -0.21
N ALA A 65 18.54 14.99 -0.23
CA ALA A 65 19.22 14.09 -1.17
C ALA A 65 18.80 12.61 -0.97
N TYR A 66 18.70 12.16 0.29
CA TYR A 66 18.21 10.82 0.61
C TYR A 66 16.76 10.61 0.18
N SER A 67 15.86 11.54 0.51
CA SER A 67 14.44 11.48 0.10
C SER A 67 14.30 11.44 -1.43
N SER A 68 15.09 12.24 -2.15
CA SER A 68 15.14 12.22 -3.62
C SER A 68 15.58 10.86 -4.15
N ALA A 69 16.65 10.28 -3.59
CA ALA A 69 17.13 8.96 -3.99
C ALA A 69 16.08 7.85 -3.77
N VAL A 70 15.37 7.87 -2.63
CA VAL A 70 14.26 6.94 -2.35
C VAL A 70 13.14 7.11 -3.36
N LYS A 71 12.77 8.34 -3.70
CA LYS A 71 11.73 8.64 -4.72
C LYS A 71 12.14 8.17 -6.10
N THR A 72 13.40 8.36 -6.50
CA THR A 72 13.92 7.85 -7.78
C THR A 72 13.90 6.32 -7.82
N LEU A 73 14.32 5.66 -6.74
CA LEU A 73 14.28 4.20 -6.64
C LEU A 73 12.85 3.68 -6.73
N ALA A 74 11.90 4.32 -6.04
CA ALA A 74 10.49 3.97 -6.07
C ALA A 74 9.91 4.11 -7.48
N ALA A 75 10.27 5.18 -8.21
CA ALA A 75 9.85 5.39 -9.59
C ALA A 75 10.38 4.28 -10.53
N ILE A 76 11.66 3.89 -10.39
CA ILE A 76 12.25 2.77 -11.16
C ILE A 76 11.56 1.45 -10.81
N ALA A 77 11.29 1.24 -9.52
CA ALA A 77 10.59 0.05 -9.04
C ALA A 77 9.07 0.09 -9.34
N GLN A 78 8.52 1.17 -9.90
CA GLN A 78 7.07 1.33 -10.08
C GLN A 78 6.27 1.06 -8.79
N ILE A 79 6.89 1.35 -7.64
CA ILE A 79 6.25 1.26 -6.32
C ILE A 79 5.85 2.68 -5.94
N ASN A 80 4.64 2.85 -5.40
CA ASN A 80 4.22 4.15 -4.87
C ASN A 80 5.25 4.67 -3.85
N PRO A 81 5.93 5.80 -4.12
CA PRO A 81 6.98 6.33 -3.23
C PRO A 81 6.48 6.64 -1.83
N ASN A 82 5.19 6.96 -1.71
CA ASN A 82 4.59 7.34 -0.44
C ASN A 82 4.47 6.19 0.56
N ILE A 83 4.45 4.94 0.10
CA ILE A 83 4.54 3.76 0.97
C ILE A 83 5.91 3.74 1.69
N LEU A 84 6.95 4.31 1.06
CA LEU A 84 8.32 4.30 1.55
C LEU A 84 8.68 5.56 2.35
N THR A 85 8.12 6.72 2.00
CA THR A 85 8.43 8.00 2.67
C THR A 85 7.42 8.40 3.75
N GLY A 86 6.19 7.89 3.71
CA GLY A 86 5.14 8.25 4.69
C GLY A 86 4.58 9.66 4.53
N ASP A 87 4.86 10.35 3.41
CA ASP A 87 4.53 11.76 3.18
C ASP A 87 3.03 12.02 2.85
N LEU A 88 2.11 11.07 3.08
CA LEU A 88 0.69 11.24 2.73
C LEU A 88 -0.03 12.09 3.77
N ILE A 89 -0.09 13.39 3.51
CA ILE A 89 -0.92 14.33 4.27
C ILE A 89 -1.99 14.90 3.34
N ASN A 90 -3.26 14.77 3.71
CA ASN A 90 -4.43 15.33 3.00
C ASN A 90 -4.57 14.94 1.51
N VAL A 91 -4.24 13.71 1.14
CA VAL A 91 -4.47 13.21 -0.22
C VAL A 91 -5.90 12.67 -0.35
N SER A 92 -6.62 13.07 -1.39
CA SER A 92 -7.95 12.53 -1.70
C SER A 92 -7.87 11.06 -2.16
N ALA A 93 -9.00 10.35 -2.11
CA ALA A 93 -9.08 8.96 -2.57
C ALA A 93 -8.64 8.81 -4.05
N GLU A 94 -9.02 9.76 -4.92
CA GLU A 94 -8.62 9.80 -6.33
C GLU A 94 -7.12 10.05 -6.49
N GLY A 95 -6.54 10.92 -5.66
CA GLY A 95 -5.10 11.16 -5.64
C GLY A 95 -4.32 9.89 -5.27
N LEU A 96 -4.78 9.18 -4.24
CA LEU A 96 -4.20 7.89 -3.83
C LEU A 96 -4.34 6.82 -4.92
N ALA A 97 -5.50 6.74 -5.58
CA ALA A 97 -5.72 5.79 -6.67
C ALA A 97 -4.76 6.06 -7.85
N SER A 98 -4.63 7.32 -8.26
CA SER A 98 -3.69 7.73 -9.33
C SER A 98 -2.23 7.39 -8.98
N LEU A 99 -1.84 7.59 -7.71
CA LEU A 99 -0.50 7.25 -7.23
C LEU A 99 -0.21 5.74 -7.21
N ASN A 100 -1.25 4.92 -7.03
CA ASN A 100 -1.13 3.46 -7.03
C ASN A 100 -1.21 2.84 -8.44
N ASP A 101 -1.62 3.59 -9.47
CA ASP A 101 -1.85 3.04 -10.82
C ASP A 101 -0.62 2.31 -11.41
N SER A 102 0.58 2.86 -11.23
CA SER A 102 1.82 2.25 -11.71
C SER A 102 2.11 0.91 -11.03
N THR A 103 1.91 0.85 -9.71
CA THR A 103 2.08 -0.37 -8.92
C THR A 103 1.02 -1.40 -9.29
N GLN A 104 -0.23 -0.98 -9.47
CA GLN A 104 -1.32 -1.87 -9.88
C GLN A 104 -1.09 -2.46 -11.27
N ARG A 105 -0.61 -1.64 -12.21
CA ARG A 105 -0.25 -2.11 -13.55
C ARG A 105 0.84 -3.18 -13.51
N ARG A 106 1.87 -2.98 -12.67
CA ARG A 106 2.94 -3.96 -12.48
C ARG A 106 2.44 -5.24 -11.79
N LEU A 107 1.53 -5.12 -10.83
CA LEU A 107 0.89 -6.28 -10.20
C LEU A 107 0.12 -7.11 -11.25
N ASN A 108 -0.69 -6.45 -12.08
CA ASN A 108 -1.44 -7.10 -13.16
C ASN A 108 -0.51 -7.81 -14.17
N GLU A 109 0.65 -7.24 -14.47
CA GLU A 109 1.66 -7.88 -15.31
C GLU A 109 2.19 -9.18 -14.68
N TYR A 110 2.46 -9.18 -13.37
CA TYR A 110 2.87 -10.39 -12.66
C TYR A 110 1.75 -11.43 -12.59
N GLU A 111 0.52 -11.02 -12.33
CA GLU A 111 -0.63 -11.91 -12.32
C GLU A 111 -0.83 -12.60 -13.67
N LEU A 112 -0.62 -11.88 -14.77
CA LEU A 112 -0.68 -12.44 -16.12
C LEU A 112 0.47 -13.44 -16.37
N LEU A 113 1.71 -13.03 -16.14
CA LEU A 113 2.89 -13.85 -16.42
C LEU A 113 2.92 -15.13 -15.56
N PHE A 114 2.64 -14.99 -14.26
CA PHE A 114 2.57 -16.14 -13.37
C PHE A 114 1.31 -16.97 -13.63
N GLY A 115 0.21 -16.34 -14.02
CA GLY A 115 -1.02 -17.03 -14.43
C GLY A 115 -0.76 -18.01 -15.57
N GLU A 116 -0.16 -17.53 -16.65
CA GLU A 116 0.18 -18.38 -17.81
C GLU A 116 1.13 -19.53 -17.43
N ALA A 117 2.13 -19.27 -16.59
CA ALA A 117 3.05 -20.29 -16.10
C ALA A 117 2.31 -21.37 -15.29
N TRP A 118 1.40 -20.98 -14.40
CA TRP A 118 0.61 -21.91 -13.60
C TRP A 118 -0.41 -22.69 -14.45
N GLU A 119 -1.04 -22.06 -15.43
CA GLU A 119 -1.93 -22.73 -16.38
C GLU A 119 -1.19 -23.81 -17.17
N ALA A 120 0.04 -23.54 -17.61
CA ALA A 120 0.88 -24.53 -18.26
C ALA A 120 1.19 -25.72 -17.33
N VAL A 121 1.48 -25.47 -16.06
CA VAL A 121 1.70 -26.51 -15.05
C VAL A 121 0.44 -27.36 -14.84
N PHE A 122 -0.73 -26.73 -14.69
CA PHE A 122 -1.99 -27.46 -14.50
C PHE A 122 -2.36 -28.29 -15.73
N ARG A 123 -2.11 -27.76 -16.93
CA ARG A 123 -2.32 -28.50 -18.19
C ARG A 123 -1.43 -29.73 -18.26
N LEU A 124 -0.16 -29.60 -17.89
CA LEU A 124 0.78 -30.73 -17.85
C LEU A 124 0.36 -31.76 -16.79
N ALA A 125 -0.08 -31.31 -15.61
CA ALA A 125 -0.56 -32.19 -14.55
C ALA A 125 -1.83 -32.95 -14.97
N ALA A 126 -2.78 -32.29 -15.63
CA ALA A 126 -3.99 -32.91 -16.16
C ALA A 126 -3.66 -33.98 -17.22
N GLN A 127 -2.72 -33.66 -18.13
CA GLN A 127 -2.23 -34.63 -19.12
C GLN A 127 -1.59 -35.86 -18.47
N ALA A 128 -0.75 -35.66 -17.45
CA ALA A 128 -0.11 -36.74 -16.70
C ALA A 128 -1.12 -37.61 -15.93
N ALA A 129 -2.20 -37.00 -15.44
CA ALA A 129 -3.30 -37.69 -14.73
C ALA A 129 -4.31 -38.36 -15.68
N GLY A 130 -4.15 -38.22 -17.00
CA GLY A 130 -5.11 -38.72 -17.99
C GLY A 130 -6.48 -38.04 -17.93
N GLN A 131 -6.55 -36.84 -17.33
CA GLN A 131 -7.77 -36.04 -17.28
C GLN A 131 -7.96 -35.32 -18.62
N PRO A 132 -9.22 -35.07 -19.03
CA PRO A 132 -9.48 -34.25 -20.20
C PRO A 132 -8.83 -32.88 -19.99
N LEU A 133 -8.08 -32.42 -20.99
CA LEU A 133 -7.55 -31.07 -20.99
C LEU A 133 -8.75 -30.13 -21.14
N GLU A 134 -9.08 -29.40 -20.08
CA GLU A 134 -9.92 -28.22 -20.22
C GLU A 134 -9.29 -27.32 -21.29
N GLY A 135 -10.12 -26.74 -22.15
CA GLY A 135 -9.66 -26.03 -23.34
C GLY A 135 -8.70 -24.87 -23.04
N PRO A 136 -8.19 -24.16 -24.06
CA PRO A 136 -7.27 -23.03 -23.91
C PRO A 136 -7.86 -21.83 -23.13
N SER A 137 -9.07 -21.94 -22.60
CA SER A 137 -9.79 -20.93 -21.84
C SER A 137 -9.61 -21.03 -20.31
N ALA A 138 -8.92 -22.05 -19.79
CA ALA A 138 -8.65 -22.16 -18.36
C ALA A 138 -7.73 -21.01 -17.91
N ALA A 139 -8.20 -20.19 -16.96
CA ALA A 139 -7.49 -19.02 -16.47
C ALA A 139 -7.26 -19.10 -14.96
N VAL A 140 -6.09 -18.69 -14.50
CA VAL A 140 -5.82 -18.55 -13.06
C VAL A 140 -6.53 -17.33 -12.50
N ARG A 141 -7.36 -17.55 -11.46
CA ARG A 141 -8.02 -16.48 -10.71
C ARG A 141 -7.24 -16.16 -9.44
N TRP A 142 -6.70 -14.95 -9.36
CA TRP A 142 -6.03 -14.45 -8.18
C TRP A 142 -7.03 -13.95 -7.14
N ARG A 143 -6.75 -14.18 -5.86
CA ARG A 143 -7.55 -13.64 -4.77
C ARG A 143 -7.23 -12.15 -4.64
N ASP A 144 -8.26 -11.30 -4.68
CA ASP A 144 -8.10 -9.89 -4.35
C ASP A 144 -7.61 -9.75 -2.90
N THR A 145 -6.47 -9.07 -2.73
CA THR A 145 -5.83 -8.82 -1.43
C THR A 145 -5.96 -7.37 -0.99
N GLU A 146 -6.57 -6.51 -1.81
CA GLU A 146 -6.74 -5.10 -1.47
C GLU A 146 -7.73 -4.93 -0.31
N ALA A 147 -7.41 -4.02 0.60
CA ALA A 147 -8.30 -3.58 1.66
C ALA A 147 -9.38 -2.63 1.10
N ARG A 148 -10.26 -3.15 0.23
CA ARG A 148 -11.43 -2.41 -0.22
C ARG A 148 -12.53 -2.49 0.82
N SER A 149 -13.32 -1.42 0.94
CA SER A 149 -14.52 -1.45 1.76
C SER A 149 -15.53 -2.40 1.13
N LEU A 150 -15.91 -3.45 1.87
CA LEU A 150 -16.92 -4.41 1.43
C LEU A 150 -18.24 -3.68 1.10
N ALA A 151 -18.60 -2.69 1.90
CA ALA A 151 -19.82 -1.89 1.71
C ALA A 151 -19.82 -1.14 0.37
N ALA A 152 -18.71 -0.50 0.00
CA ALA A 152 -18.59 0.19 -1.28
C ALA A 152 -18.62 -0.79 -2.47
N THR A 153 -18.02 -1.97 -2.29
CA THR A 153 -18.02 -3.01 -3.32
C THR A 153 -19.42 -3.57 -3.55
N VAL A 154 -20.16 -3.88 -2.48
CA VAL A 154 -21.54 -4.37 -2.56
C VAL A 154 -22.48 -3.31 -3.16
N ASP A 155 -22.33 -2.04 -2.80
CA ASP A 155 -23.09 -0.94 -3.43
C ASP A 155 -22.81 -0.85 -4.94
N ALA A 156 -21.54 -0.94 -5.34
CA ALA A 156 -21.16 -0.94 -6.75
C ALA A 156 -21.75 -2.15 -7.51
N LEU A 157 -21.71 -3.36 -6.92
CA LEU A 157 -22.31 -4.56 -7.51
C LEU A 157 -23.84 -4.45 -7.60
N GLY A 158 -24.49 -3.89 -6.57
CA GLY A 158 -25.92 -3.60 -6.58
C GLY A 158 -26.31 -2.60 -7.67
N LYS A 159 -25.48 -1.58 -7.92
CA LYS A 159 -25.67 -0.65 -9.03
C LYS A 159 -25.51 -1.35 -10.38
N LEU A 160 -24.48 -2.19 -10.57
CA LEU A 160 -24.29 -2.95 -11.81
C LEU A 160 -25.50 -3.83 -12.15
N ARG A 161 -26.09 -4.47 -11.13
CA ARG A 161 -27.36 -5.21 -11.26
C ARG A 161 -28.50 -4.31 -11.74
N GLN A 162 -28.63 -3.11 -11.18
CA GLN A 162 -29.76 -2.22 -11.45
C GLN A 162 -29.63 -1.44 -12.76
N THR A 163 -28.42 -1.04 -13.14
CA THR A 163 -28.19 -0.14 -14.28
C THR A 163 -27.86 -0.87 -15.57
N LEU A 164 -27.09 -1.96 -15.49
CA LEU A 164 -26.67 -2.75 -16.66
C LEU A 164 -27.43 -4.08 -16.77
N ASP A 165 -28.36 -4.37 -15.85
CA ASP A 165 -29.08 -5.65 -15.73
C ASP A 165 -28.15 -6.87 -15.80
N VAL A 166 -26.98 -6.76 -15.17
CA VAL A 166 -26.04 -7.87 -15.08
C VAL A 166 -26.68 -9.02 -14.29
N PRO A 167 -26.61 -10.28 -14.77
CA PRO A 167 -27.13 -11.43 -14.04
C PRO A 167 -26.51 -11.52 -12.64
N VAL A 168 -27.32 -11.86 -11.64
CA VAL A 168 -26.88 -11.94 -10.23
C VAL A 168 -25.76 -12.96 -10.06
N GLU A 169 -25.84 -14.04 -10.81
CA GLU A 169 -24.91 -15.17 -10.81
C GLU A 169 -23.52 -14.74 -11.26
N ALA A 170 -23.43 -13.82 -12.22
CA ALA A 170 -22.16 -13.26 -12.68
C ALA A 170 -21.56 -12.26 -11.67
N LEU A 171 -22.37 -11.72 -10.76
CA LEU A 171 -21.92 -10.81 -9.70
C LEU A 171 -21.36 -11.57 -8.49
N TRP A 172 -21.78 -12.81 -8.26
CA TRP A 172 -21.31 -13.64 -7.14
C TRP A 172 -19.78 -13.84 -7.16
N GLU A 173 -19.21 -14.07 -8.35
CA GLU A 173 -17.76 -14.23 -8.54
C GLU A 173 -16.97 -12.93 -8.31
N ARG A 174 -17.64 -11.77 -8.32
CA ARG A 174 -17.01 -10.46 -8.14
C ARG A 174 -17.02 -9.98 -6.69
N VAL A 175 -17.70 -10.70 -5.80
CA VAL A 175 -17.69 -10.38 -4.37
C VAL A 175 -16.33 -10.75 -3.78
N PRO A 176 -15.64 -9.82 -3.08
CA PRO A 176 -14.34 -10.09 -2.48
C PRO A 176 -14.39 -11.28 -1.52
N GLY A 177 -13.42 -12.19 -1.63
CA GLY A 177 -13.28 -13.36 -0.76
C GLY A 177 -14.17 -14.55 -1.11
N VAL A 178 -15.03 -14.45 -2.12
CA VAL A 178 -15.89 -15.56 -2.56
C VAL A 178 -15.13 -16.51 -3.48
N THR A 179 -15.09 -17.79 -3.08
CA THR A 179 -14.45 -18.87 -3.83
C THR A 179 -15.42 -19.50 -4.84
N ASN A 180 -14.90 -20.31 -5.78
CA ASN A 180 -15.77 -21.02 -6.73
C ASN A 180 -16.71 -22.00 -6.02
N ASP A 181 -16.25 -22.66 -4.96
CA ASP A 181 -17.07 -23.55 -4.12
C ASP A 181 -18.25 -22.81 -3.48
N ASP A 182 -18.06 -21.55 -3.09
CA ASP A 182 -19.13 -20.72 -2.53
C ASP A 182 -20.18 -20.36 -3.59
N VAL A 183 -19.74 -20.04 -4.81
CA VAL A 183 -20.63 -19.76 -5.95
C VAL A 183 -21.46 -20.98 -6.30
N ASP A 184 -20.84 -22.16 -6.37
CA ASP A 184 -21.54 -23.41 -6.67
C ASP A 184 -22.54 -23.78 -5.55
N ARG A 185 -22.18 -23.53 -4.29
CA ARG A 185 -23.10 -23.68 -3.16
C ARG A 185 -24.30 -22.73 -3.27
N TRP A 186 -24.07 -21.47 -3.66
CA TRP A 186 -25.15 -20.49 -3.86
C TRP A 186 -26.07 -20.86 -5.02
N ARG A 187 -25.52 -21.40 -6.13
CA ARG A 187 -26.32 -21.97 -7.22
C ARG A 187 -27.21 -23.10 -6.72
N ALA A 188 -26.64 -24.08 -6.01
CA ALA A 188 -27.40 -25.20 -5.46
C ALA A 188 -28.50 -24.76 -4.48
N MET A 189 -28.23 -23.76 -3.63
CA MET A 189 -29.23 -23.20 -2.71
C MET A 189 -30.38 -22.52 -3.43
N ARG A 190 -30.10 -21.83 -4.54
CA ARG A 190 -31.12 -21.17 -5.35
C ARG A 190 -31.96 -22.16 -6.13
N ASP A 191 -31.35 -23.20 -6.69
CA ASP A 191 -32.08 -24.24 -7.43
C ASP A 191 -32.98 -25.07 -6.50
N ALA A 192 -32.60 -25.19 -5.22
CA ALA A 192 -33.43 -25.80 -4.18
C ALA A 192 -34.60 -24.91 -3.70
N ASP A 193 -34.66 -23.63 -4.10
CA ASP A 193 -35.76 -22.75 -3.74
C ASP A 193 -37.04 -23.15 -4.51
N PRO A 194 -38.14 -23.55 -3.82
CA PRO A 194 -39.38 -23.96 -4.47
C PRO A 194 -39.99 -22.89 -5.37
N LEU A 195 -39.74 -21.61 -5.11
CA LEU A 195 -40.18 -20.52 -5.98
C LEU A 195 -39.40 -20.50 -7.30
N HIS A 196 -38.10 -20.83 -7.26
CA HIS A 196 -37.28 -20.93 -8.46
C HIS A 196 -37.64 -22.16 -9.30
N ALA A 197 -37.87 -23.29 -8.65
CA ALA A 197 -38.37 -24.50 -9.29
C ALA A 197 -39.73 -24.28 -9.98
N LEU A 198 -40.65 -23.53 -9.35
CA LEU A 198 -41.95 -23.19 -9.93
C LEU A 198 -41.81 -22.26 -11.14
N THR A 199 -40.97 -21.22 -11.05
CA THR A 199 -40.74 -20.29 -12.17
C THR A 199 -40.07 -20.98 -13.35
N ALA A 200 -39.10 -21.87 -13.11
CA ALA A 200 -38.47 -22.69 -14.14
C ALA A 200 -39.45 -23.66 -14.81
N ALA A 201 -40.40 -24.24 -14.06
CA ALA A 201 -41.45 -25.10 -14.62
C ALA A 201 -42.43 -24.32 -15.51
N VAL A 202 -42.78 -23.09 -15.12
CA VAL A 202 -43.67 -22.20 -15.88
C VAL A 202 -43.03 -21.68 -17.16
N THR A 203 -41.74 -21.29 -17.14
CA THR A 203 -41.04 -20.79 -18.33
C THR A 203 -40.67 -21.89 -19.32
N ASN A 204 -40.40 -23.12 -18.86
CA ASN A 204 -40.06 -24.25 -19.74
C ASN A 204 -41.28 -25.01 -20.28
N GLY A 205 -42.51 -24.54 -20.00
CA GLY A 205 -43.73 -25.16 -20.52
C GLY A 205 -43.96 -26.60 -20.05
N ALA A 206 -43.41 -26.99 -18.91
CA ALA A 206 -43.66 -28.31 -18.35
C ALA A 206 -45.09 -28.32 -17.76
N PRO A 207 -45.94 -29.30 -18.10
CA PRO A 207 -47.28 -29.35 -17.54
C PRO A 207 -47.16 -29.57 -16.04
N VAL A 208 -47.61 -28.61 -15.26
CA VAL A 208 -48.01 -28.80 -13.86
C VAL A 208 -49.14 -29.82 -13.87
N LEU A 209 -48.79 -31.10 -13.83
CA LEU A 209 -49.74 -32.18 -13.64
C LEU A 209 -50.33 -32.01 -12.24
N ALA A 210 -51.50 -31.41 -12.22
CA ALA A 210 -52.43 -31.49 -11.10
C ALA A 210 -52.79 -32.96 -10.89
N THR A 211 -52.11 -33.63 -9.96
CA THR A 211 -52.66 -34.83 -9.34
C THR A 211 -53.69 -34.40 -8.31
N ALA A 212 -54.91 -34.15 -8.77
CA ALA A 212 -56.07 -34.34 -7.92
C ALA A 212 -56.21 -35.85 -7.66
N PRO A 213 -56.38 -36.33 -6.41
CA PRO A 213 -56.70 -37.72 -6.18
C PRO A 213 -58.13 -37.98 -6.69
N ASP A 214 -58.22 -38.79 -7.74
CA ASP A 214 -59.46 -39.32 -8.29
C ASP A 214 -60.09 -40.24 -7.25
N SER A 215 -61.12 -39.75 -6.54
CA SER A 215 -61.93 -40.59 -5.66
C SER A 215 -63.02 -41.26 -6.49
N THR A 216 -62.67 -42.28 -7.25
CA THR A 216 -63.66 -43.22 -7.80
C THR A 216 -63.19 -44.66 -7.66
N ALA A 217 -63.91 -45.41 -6.82
CA ALA A 217 -64.18 -46.83 -7.08
C ALA A 217 -65.44 -47.27 -6.30
N PRO A 218 -66.16 -48.29 -6.80
CA PRO A 218 -67.62 -48.34 -6.84
C PRO A 218 -68.22 -49.36 -5.87
N GLY A 219 -69.54 -49.32 -5.71
CA GLY A 219 -70.29 -50.24 -4.86
C GLY A 219 -70.38 -51.67 -5.38
N ALA A 220 -70.44 -52.60 -4.42
CA ALA A 220 -71.32 -53.76 -4.36
C ALA A 220 -71.40 -54.21 -2.90
#